data_AF-A0A392REC0-F1
#
_entry.id   AF-A0A392REC0-F1
#
_cell.length_a   1.000
_cell.length_b   1.000
_cell.length_c   1.000
_cell.angle_alpha   90.00
_cell.angle_beta   90.00
_cell.angle_gamma   90.00
#
_symmetry.space_group_name_H-M   'P 1'
#
loop_
_entity.id
_entity.type
_entity.pdbx_description
1 polymer ?
#
loop_
_entity_poly.entity_id
_entity_poly.type
_entity_poly.pdbx_seq_one_letter_code
_entity_poly.pdbx_strand_id
1 'polypeptide(L)'
;TQVHARCYGELEPVNGVLWLCNLCRSGAPPPPCCLCPLIGGAMKPTTDGRWAHLACAMWIPETCLADVKRMEPIDGLSRISK
;
A
#
# COMPACT_ATOMS: atom_id res chain seq x y z
N THR A 1 5.39 11.51 -3.13
CA THR A 1 6.33 10.37 -3.05
C THR A 1 6.38 9.68 -4.40
N GLN A 2 7.53 9.16 -4.81
CA GLN A 2 7.70 8.43 -6.07
C GLN A 2 7.94 6.95 -5.76
N VAL A 3 7.39 6.07 -6.59
CA VAL A 3 7.56 4.62 -6.50
C VAL A 3 7.76 4.06 -7.91
N HIS A 4 8.50 2.96 -8.04
CA HIS A 4 8.44 2.18 -9.27
C HIS A 4 7.05 1.58 -9.42
N ALA A 5 6.45 1.67 -10.62
CA ALA A 5 5.10 1.16 -10.89
C ALA A 5 4.96 -0.31 -10.46
N ARG A 6 5.94 -1.14 -10.85
CA ARG A 6 5.96 -2.57 -10.49
C ARG A 6 6.08 -2.82 -8.99
N CYS A 7 6.84 -2.01 -8.26
CA CYS A 7 6.94 -2.13 -6.80
C CYS A 7 5.62 -1.79 -6.10
N TYR A 8 4.73 -1.03 -6.74
CA TYR A 8 3.39 -0.72 -6.23
C TYR A 8 2.29 -1.61 -6.84
N GLY A 9 2.67 -2.56 -7.71
CA GLY A 9 1.74 -3.47 -8.36
C GLY A 9 0.95 -2.86 -9.51
N GLU A 10 1.53 -1.86 -10.17
CA GLU A 10 0.96 -1.16 -11.32
C GLU A 10 1.78 -1.43 -12.58
N LEU A 11 1.12 -1.31 -13.73
CA LEU A 11 1.80 -1.28 -15.01
C LEU A 11 2.43 0.08 -15.24
N GLU A 12 3.55 0.12 -15.95
CA GLU A 12 4.15 1.40 -16.33
C GLU A 12 3.15 2.20 -17.18
N PRO A 13 2.94 3.49 -16.87
CA PRO A 13 2.04 4.31 -17.66
C PRO A 13 2.57 4.43 -19.08
N VAL A 14 1.72 4.09 -20.04
CA VAL A 14 2.02 4.21 -21.47
C VAL A 14 1.60 5.60 -21.96
N ASN A 15 2.33 6.18 -22.92
CA ASN A 15 1.97 7.43 -23.59
C ASN A 15 1.93 8.69 -22.70
N GLY A 16 2.70 8.72 -21.60
CA GLY A 16 2.84 9.93 -20.78
C GLY A 16 1.61 10.27 -19.94
N VAL A 17 0.66 9.34 -19.80
CA VAL A 17 -0.50 9.51 -18.92
C VAL A 17 -0.05 9.57 -17.47
N LEU A 18 -0.50 10.59 -16.73
CA LEU A 18 -0.22 10.71 -15.30
C LEU A 18 -0.86 9.55 -14.53
N TRP A 19 -0.03 8.78 -13.84
CA TRP A 19 -0.50 7.76 -12.91
C TRP A 19 -0.74 8.36 -11.51
N LEU A 20 -1.87 8.01 -10.89
CA LEU A 20 -2.22 8.38 -9.53
C LEU A 20 -2.30 7.12 -8.66
N CYS A 21 -1.67 7.17 -7.49
CA CYS A 21 -1.79 6.10 -6.49
C CYS A 21 -3.20 6.03 -5.89
N ASN A 22 -3.48 4.95 -5.14
CA ASN A 22 -4.80 4.70 -4.56
C ASN A 22 -5.29 5.86 -3.67
N LEU A 23 -4.39 6.51 -2.91
CA LEU A 23 -4.73 7.66 -2.08
C LEU A 23 -4.99 8.92 -2.89
N CYS A 24 -4.15 9.24 -3.88
CA CYS A 24 -4.37 10.43 -4.71
C CYS A 24 -5.68 10.33 -5.52
N ARG A 25 -6.07 9.11 -5.92
CA ARG A 25 -7.33 8.86 -6.63
C ARG A 25 -8.57 9.07 -5.75
N SER A 26 -8.48 8.83 -4.44
CA SER A 26 -9.62 9.03 -3.53
C SER A 26 -9.89 10.50 -3.23
N GLY A 27 -8.89 11.38 -3.40
CA GLY A 27 -8.97 12.80 -3.03
C GLY A 27 -9.09 13.05 -1.53
N ALA A 28 -9.08 11.99 -0.71
CA ALA A 28 -9.19 12.08 0.74
C ALA A 28 -7.84 12.41 1.38
N PRO A 29 -7.83 13.00 2.59
CA PRO A 29 -6.62 13.11 3.39
C PRO A 29 -5.95 11.74 3.57
N PRO A 30 -4.61 11.67 3.54
CA PRO A 30 -3.90 10.40 3.67
C PRO A 30 -4.19 9.78 5.05
N PRO A 31 -4.71 8.54 5.10
CA PRO A 31 -4.95 7.85 6.35
C PRO A 31 -3.61 7.48 7.02
N PRO A 32 -3.59 7.31 8.35
CA PRO A 32 -2.41 6.81 9.05
C PRO A 32 -2.11 5.36 8.65
N CYS A 33 -0.83 5.00 8.67
CA CYS A 33 -0.44 3.61 8.57
C CYS A 33 -0.80 2.87 9.86
N CYS A 34 -1.43 1.70 9.75
CA CYS A 34 -1.79 0.91 10.93
C CYS A 34 -0.63 0.10 11.53
N LEU A 35 0.58 0.19 10.95
CA LEU A 35 1.77 -0.57 11.32
C LEU A 35 2.93 0.31 11.83
N CYS A 36 2.85 1.63 11.68
CA CYS A 36 3.90 2.56 12.11
C CYS A 36 3.33 3.97 12.35
N PRO A 37 4.05 4.87 13.03
CA PRO A 37 3.56 6.22 13.33
C PRO A 37 3.73 7.23 12.17
N LEU A 38 4.25 6.81 11.02
CA LEU A 38 4.56 7.72 9.90
C LEU A 38 3.35 7.97 9.00
N ILE A 39 3.27 9.17 8.41
CA ILE A 39 2.20 9.61 7.51
C ILE A 39 2.75 9.75 6.08
N GLY A 40 1.91 9.50 5.07
CA GLY A 40 2.27 9.61 3.66
C GLY A 40 2.84 8.31 3.11
N GLY A 41 3.78 8.37 2.17
CA GLY A 41 4.42 7.18 1.59
C GLY A 41 3.51 6.35 0.67
N ALA A 42 3.99 5.15 0.32
CA ALA A 42 3.31 4.22 -0.57
C ALA A 42 2.35 3.33 0.23
N MET A 43 1.06 3.66 0.17
CA MET A 43 0.02 3.04 1.00
C MET A 43 -0.85 2.10 0.18
N LYS A 44 -1.25 0.97 0.75
CA LYS A 44 -2.22 0.03 0.17
C LYS A 44 -3.34 -0.27 1.19
N PRO A 45 -4.56 -0.55 0.71
CA PRO A 45 -5.66 -0.93 1.59
C PRO A 45 -5.39 -2.30 2.21
N THR A 46 -5.90 -2.50 3.41
CA THR A 46 -5.80 -3.76 4.14
C THR A 46 -7.12 -4.54 4.07
N THR A 47 -7.08 -5.84 4.33
CA THR A 47 -8.28 -6.71 4.34
C THR A 47 -9.30 -6.31 5.42
N ASP A 48 -8.86 -5.63 6.48
CA ASP A 48 -9.71 -5.13 7.56
C ASP A 48 -10.17 -3.66 7.38
N GLY A 49 -9.99 -3.10 6.19
CA GLY A 49 -10.48 -1.75 5.84
C GLY A 49 -9.61 -0.58 6.31
N ARG A 50 -8.44 -0.86 6.88
CA ARG A 50 -7.41 0.13 7.23
C ARG A 50 -6.45 0.34 6.05
N TRP A 51 -5.37 1.08 6.33
CA TRP A 51 -4.29 1.35 5.38
C TRP A 51 -2.95 1.07 6.03
N ALA A 52 -2.03 0.52 5.24
CA ALA A 52 -0.66 0.28 5.67
C ALA A 52 0.32 0.66 4.56
N HIS A 53 1.53 1.04 4.96
CA HIS A 53 2.62 1.17 4.00
C HIS A 53 2.95 -0.19 3.41
N LEU A 54 3.17 -0.23 2.10
CA LEU A 54 3.63 -1.43 1.42
C LEU A 54 4.98 -1.91 1.98
N ALA A 55 5.87 -0.97 2.32
CA ALA A 55 7.13 -1.29 3.00
C ALA A 55 6.91 -1.95 4.36
N CYS A 56 6.03 -1.41 5.22
CA CYS A 56 5.74 -2.03 6.52
C CYS A 56 5.24 -3.46 6.36
N ALA A 57 4.35 -3.71 5.38
CA ALA A 57 3.85 -5.05 5.11
C ALA A 57 4.90 -6.03 4.54
N MET A 58 5.96 -5.53 3.90
CA MET A 58 7.07 -6.37 3.43
C MET A 58 8.06 -6.72 4.55
N TRP A 59 8.19 -5.86 5.56
CA TRP A 59 9.14 -6.03 6.66
C TRP A 59 8.55 -6.71 7.89
N ILE A 60 7.22 -6.84 7.99
CA ILE A 60 6.55 -7.57 9.06
C ILE A 60 6.24 -9.01 8.56
N PRO A 61 6.84 -10.05 9.16
CA PRO A 61 6.70 -11.43 8.66
C PRO A 61 5.27 -11.97 8.63
N GLU A 62 4.41 -11.51 9.55
CA GLU A 62 3.03 -11.98 9.69
C GLU A 62 2.11 -11.43 8.60
N THR A 63 2.50 -10.31 7.98
CA THR A 63 1.74 -9.67 6.90
C THR A 63 2.08 -10.24 5.54
N CYS A 64 1.10 -10.23 4.64
CA CYS A 64 1.28 -10.65 3.27
C CYS A 64 0.47 -9.77 2.31
N LEU A 65 0.72 -9.94 1.02
CA LEU A 65 -0.06 -9.32 -0.05
C LEU A 65 -0.96 -10.40 -0.65
N ALA A 66 -2.27 -10.19 -0.62
CA ALA A 66 -3.22 -11.16 -1.13
C ALA A 66 -3.07 -11.38 -2.64
N ASP A 67 -2.75 -10.31 -3.40
CA ASP A 67 -2.28 -10.38 -4.78
C ASP A 67 -0.91 -9.71 -4.91
N VAL A 68 0.13 -10.51 -5.13
CA VAL A 68 1.52 -10.03 -5.30
C VAL A 68 1.78 -9.32 -6.62
N LYS A 69 0.91 -9.47 -7.63
CA LYS A 69 1.02 -8.70 -8.89
C LYS A 69 0.46 -7.30 -8.71
N ARG A 70 -0.66 -7.18 -8.00
CA ARG A 70 -1.30 -5.88 -7.68
C ARG A 70 -0.73 -5.22 -6.42
N MET A 71 0.07 -5.98 -5.67
CA MET A 71 0.64 -5.61 -4.38
C MET A 71 -0.45 -5.17 -3.37
N GLU A 72 -1.64 -5.78 -3.42
CA GLU A 72 -2.80 -5.42 -2.58
C GLU A 72 -3.88 -6.52 -2.56
N PRO A 73 -4.82 -6.49 -1.60
CA PRO A 73 -4.72 -5.79 -0.31
C PRO A 73 -3.64 -6.41 0.60
N ILE A 74 -3.25 -5.67 1.63
CA ILE A 74 -2.39 -6.16 2.71
C ILE A 74 -3.24 -7.00 3.67
N ASP A 75 -2.80 -8.21 3.96
CA ASP A 75 -3.47 -9.17 4.86
C ASP A 75 -2.53 -9.62 5.99
N GLY A 76 -3.04 -10.43 6.94
CA GLY A 76 -2.26 -11.00 8.04
C GLY A 76 -2.11 -10.09 9.25
N LEU A 77 -2.77 -8.92 9.27
CA LEU A 77 -2.73 -7.94 10.37
C LEU A 77 -3.21 -8.51 11.71
N SER A 78 -4.17 -9.43 11.68
CA SER A 78 -4.72 -10.09 12.88
C SER A 78 -3.71 -11.02 13.57
N ARG A 79 -2.62 -11.38 12.89
CA ARG A 79 -1.59 -12.30 13.38
C ARG A 79 -0.41 -11.58 14.03
N ILE A 80 -0.31 -10.26 13.88
CA ILE A 80 0.76 -9.46 14.47
C ILE A 80 0.56 -9.42 15.99
N SER A 81 1.53 -9.93 16.74
CA SER A 81 1.59 -9.67 18.18
C SER A 81 1.98 -8.22 18.41
N LYS A 82 1.14 -7.46 19.11
CA LYS A 82 1.45 -6.09 19.53
C LYS A 82 2.29 -6.06 20.79
#